data_AF-M8CH78-F1
#
_entry.id   AF-M8CH78-F1
#
_cell.length_a   1.000
_cell.length_b   1.000
_cell.length_c   1.000
_cell.angle_alpha   90.00
_cell.angle_beta   90.00
_cell.angle_gamma   90.00
#
_symmetry.space_group_name_H-M   'P 1'
#
loop_
_entity.id
_entity.type
_entity.pdbx_description
1 polymer ?
#
loop_
_entity_poly.entity_id
_entity_poly.type
_entity_poly.pdbx_seq_one_letter_code
_entity_poly.pdbx_strand_id
1 'polypeptide(L)'
;MRQRQEWVGDWVRSNDTLVRALPILVGGASLLAVLLNRAVSGIAAVSDASSSQSRADILTLALSVTDILAGLVWLSIRPKTISPVVPRGVDCKPVDADVSSSALRELLWTWDSLTAATCCKSLVVVYGGNCKLQIGVAAASPEDGNAVNVDAQKFMQGSLYKSAMESKKQSYLANLALYPGRTELPFLPANTQALILQPIGDKGIAVIGGDTIRGFTNLDQAWIGMIADKLDATLSKS
;
A
#
# COMPACT_ATOMS: atom_id res chain seq x y z
N MET A 1 -18.49 17.60 12.92
CA MET A 1 -18.54 16.12 12.79
C MET A 1 -17.17 15.51 12.49
N ARG A 2 -16.35 16.10 11.59
CA ARG A 2 -15.00 15.61 11.21
C ARG A 2 -14.04 15.40 12.40
N GLN A 3 -13.95 16.39 13.30
CA GLN A 3 -13.06 16.37 14.47
C GLN A 3 -13.38 15.26 15.50
N ARG A 4 -14.66 14.83 15.60
CA ARG A 4 -15.06 13.74 16.50
C ARG A 4 -14.74 12.36 15.90
N GLN A 5 -14.77 12.22 14.57
CA GLN A 5 -14.38 10.98 13.89
C GLN A 5 -12.86 10.75 13.97
N GLU A 6 -12.06 11.81 13.87
CA GLU A 6 -10.60 11.75 14.02
C GLU A 6 -10.22 11.27 15.43
N TRP A 7 -10.83 11.83 16.47
CA TRP A 7 -10.57 11.41 17.86
C TRP A 7 -10.93 9.94 18.13
N VAL A 8 -12.08 9.46 17.64
CA VAL A 8 -12.47 8.04 17.79
C VAL A 8 -11.49 7.15 17.03
N GLY A 9 -11.09 7.52 15.81
CA GLY A 9 -10.13 6.78 15.01
C GLY A 9 -8.77 6.65 15.70
N ASP A 10 -8.27 7.74 16.27
CA ASP A 10 -6.98 7.77 16.95
C ASP A 10 -7.01 6.95 18.25
N TRP A 11 -8.10 7.04 19.03
CA TRP A 11 -8.29 6.22 20.22
C TRP A 11 -8.35 4.72 19.87
N VAL A 12 -9.09 4.34 18.82
CA VAL A 12 -9.19 2.95 18.34
C VAL A 12 -7.82 2.43 17.90
N ARG A 13 -7.04 3.23 17.17
CA ARG A 13 -5.68 2.86 16.76
C ARG A 13 -4.76 2.66 17.96
N SER A 14 -4.83 3.54 18.95
CA SER A 14 -4.03 3.44 20.18
C SER A 14 -4.43 2.23 21.03
N ASN A 15 -5.67 1.75 20.92
CA ASN A 15 -6.23 0.68 21.75
C ASN A 15 -6.65 -0.54 20.91
N ASP A 16 -6.01 -0.80 19.77
CA ASP A 16 -6.42 -1.83 18.79
C ASP A 16 -6.67 -3.21 19.43
N THR A 17 -5.82 -3.62 20.38
CA THR A 17 -5.98 -4.90 21.08
C THR A 17 -7.24 -4.93 21.97
N LEU A 18 -7.56 -3.83 22.65
CA LEU A 18 -8.77 -3.74 23.49
C LEU A 18 -10.04 -3.72 22.64
N VAL A 19 -10.04 -2.95 21.54
CA VAL A 19 -11.19 -2.88 20.62
C VAL A 19 -11.48 -4.25 20.01
N ARG A 20 -10.43 -5.01 19.65
CA ARG A 20 -10.59 -6.37 19.13
C ARG A 20 -11.03 -7.38 20.18
N ALA A 21 -10.62 -7.19 21.43
CA ALA A 21 -11.04 -8.04 22.55
C ALA A 21 -12.44 -7.69 23.08
N LEU A 22 -13.02 -6.56 22.67
CA LEU A 22 -14.31 -6.08 23.17
C LEU A 22 -15.45 -7.11 23.02
N PRO A 23 -15.61 -7.82 21.88
CA PRO A 23 -16.63 -8.87 21.79
C PRO A 23 -16.40 -10.02 22.77
N ILE A 24 -15.15 -10.40 23.05
CA ILE A 24 -14.83 -11.41 24.07
C ILE A 24 -15.20 -10.92 25.47
N LEU A 25 -14.90 -9.66 25.80
CA LEU A 25 -15.24 -9.08 27.09
C LEU A 25 -16.76 -9.01 27.30
N VAL A 26 -17.50 -8.55 26.29
CA VAL A 26 -18.96 -8.45 26.32
C VAL A 26 -19.60 -9.82 26.39
N GLY A 27 -19.19 -10.76 25.53
CA GLY A 27 -19.70 -12.13 25.52
C GLY A 27 -19.35 -12.88 26.81
N GLY A 28 -18.13 -12.71 27.34
CA GLY A 28 -17.71 -13.29 28.60
C GLY A 28 -18.48 -12.73 29.80
N ALA A 29 -18.68 -11.41 29.87
CA ALA A 29 -19.49 -10.79 30.93
C ALA A 29 -20.96 -11.21 30.84
N SER A 30 -21.52 -11.31 29.64
CA SER A 30 -22.89 -11.78 29.41
C SER A 30 -23.09 -13.24 29.82
N LEU A 31 -22.14 -14.11 29.49
CA LEU A 31 -22.14 -15.51 29.93
C LEU A 31 -22.11 -15.61 31.46
N LEU A 32 -21.23 -14.84 32.09
CA LEU A 32 -21.08 -14.80 33.54
C LEU A 32 -22.34 -14.25 34.23
N ALA A 33 -22.96 -13.22 33.64
CA ALA A 33 -24.23 -12.66 34.12
C ALA A 33 -25.37 -13.69 34.07
N VAL A 34 -25.48 -14.49 33.00
CA VAL A 34 -26.49 -15.56 32.91
C VAL A 34 -26.24 -16.64 33.97
N LEU A 35 -24.99 -17.07 34.15
CA LEU A 35 -24.65 -18.08 35.17
C LEU A 35 -24.94 -17.58 36.59
N LEU A 36 -24.62 -16.32 36.89
CA LEU A 36 -24.96 -15.69 38.17
C LEU A 36 -26.48 -15.57 38.35
N ASN A 37 -27.19 -15.11 37.32
CA ASN A 37 -28.64 -14.99 37.35
C ASN A 37 -29.30 -16.33 37.70
N ARG A 38 -28.82 -17.43 37.10
CA ARG A 38 -29.33 -18.79 37.42
C ARG A 38 -28.93 -19.26 38.80
N ALA A 39 -27.70 -19.02 39.24
CA ALA A 39 -27.21 -19.41 40.56
C ALA A 39 -27.99 -18.72 41.69
N VAL A 40 -28.26 -17.42 41.57
CA VAL A 40 -29.04 -16.65 42.54
C VAL A 40 -30.52 -17.01 42.49
N SER A 41 -31.07 -17.33 41.31
CA SER A 41 -32.48 -17.71 41.16
C SER A 41 -32.83 -19.11 41.70
N GLY A 42 -31.83 -19.92 42.11
CA GLY A 42 -32.05 -21.25 42.67
C GLY A 42 -32.63 -22.28 41.69
N ILE A 43 -32.62 -21.99 40.39
CA ILE A 43 -33.13 -22.86 39.33
C ILE A 43 -32.03 -23.86 38.95
N ALA A 44 -32.34 -25.16 38.92
CA ALA A 44 -31.41 -26.20 38.50
C ALA A 44 -30.76 -25.87 37.14
N ALA A 45 -29.50 -26.28 36.92
CA ALA A 45 -28.76 -26.03 35.68
C ALA A 45 -29.37 -26.69 34.42
N VAL A 46 -30.43 -27.49 34.60
CA VAL A 46 -31.17 -28.14 33.52
C VAL A 46 -32.08 -27.11 32.84
N SER A 47 -31.95 -27.00 31.52
CA SER A 47 -32.74 -26.10 30.67
C SER A 47 -34.13 -26.70 30.44
N ASP A 48 -35.06 -26.49 31.37
CA ASP A 48 -36.46 -26.75 31.08
C ASP A 48 -37.02 -25.59 30.26
N ALA A 49 -37.48 -25.83 29.03
CA ALA A 49 -37.95 -24.77 28.11
C ALA A 49 -39.36 -24.22 28.47
N SER A 50 -39.82 -24.51 29.68
CA SER A 50 -41.17 -24.19 30.16
C SER A 50 -41.35 -22.71 30.51
N SER A 51 -40.29 -22.02 30.95
CA SER A 51 -40.35 -20.62 31.37
C SER A 51 -39.78 -19.64 30.33
N SER A 52 -40.32 -18.42 30.30
CA SER A 52 -39.78 -17.31 29.49
C SER A 52 -38.34 -16.97 29.86
N GLN A 53 -37.97 -17.13 31.14
CA GLN A 53 -36.61 -16.95 31.64
C GLN A 53 -35.63 -17.93 31.00
N SER A 54 -35.98 -19.22 30.91
CA SER A 54 -35.15 -20.24 30.27
C SER A 54 -34.91 -19.95 28.78
N ARG A 55 -35.93 -19.45 28.07
CA ARG A 55 -35.80 -19.05 26.65
C ARG A 55 -34.86 -17.85 26.47
N ALA A 56 -34.96 -16.85 27.33
CA ALA A 56 -34.08 -15.68 27.32
C ALA A 56 -32.63 -16.07 27.65
N ASP A 57 -32.43 -16.96 28.61
CA ASP A 57 -31.11 -17.48 28.98
C ASP A 57 -30.47 -18.21 27.79
N ILE A 58 -31.20 -19.09 27.08
CA ILE A 58 -30.68 -19.79 25.88
C ILE A 58 -30.24 -18.80 24.81
N LEU A 59 -31.05 -17.79 24.51
CA LEU A 59 -30.70 -16.77 23.52
C LEU A 59 -29.47 -15.96 23.95
N THR A 60 -29.37 -15.62 25.24
CA THR A 60 -28.24 -14.87 25.77
C THR A 60 -26.96 -15.71 25.77
N LEU A 61 -27.04 -17.01 26.08
CA LEU A 61 -25.92 -17.94 25.95
C LEU A 61 -25.44 -18.05 24.50
N ALA A 62 -26.37 -18.20 23.55
CA ALA A 62 -26.05 -18.29 22.13
C ALA A 62 -25.36 -17.01 21.62
N LEU A 63 -25.87 -15.84 22.00
CA LEU A 63 -25.25 -14.53 21.68
C LEU A 63 -23.87 -14.39 22.32
N SER A 64 -23.74 -14.75 23.60
CA SER A 64 -22.47 -14.68 24.34
C SER A 64 -21.38 -15.53 23.68
N VAL A 65 -21.71 -16.76 23.26
CA VAL A 65 -20.79 -17.64 22.53
C VAL A 65 -20.42 -17.05 21.17
N THR A 66 -21.39 -16.48 20.46
CA THR A 66 -21.16 -15.86 19.15
C THR A 66 -20.20 -14.66 19.26
N ASP A 67 -20.39 -13.81 20.27
CA ASP A 67 -19.52 -12.65 20.53
C ASP A 67 -18.09 -13.07 20.91
N ILE A 68 -17.94 -14.12 21.73
CA ILE A 68 -16.62 -14.68 22.05
C ILE A 68 -15.93 -15.19 20.79
N LEU A 69 -16.62 -15.97 19.96
CA LEU A 69 -16.07 -16.48 18.70
C LEU A 69 -15.68 -15.33 17.75
N ALA A 70 -16.54 -14.30 17.62
CA ALA A 70 -16.26 -13.14 16.80
C ALA A 70 -14.99 -12.40 17.27
N GLY A 71 -14.84 -12.16 18.56
CA GLY A 71 -13.64 -11.50 19.09
C GLY A 71 -12.38 -12.37 18.97
N LEU A 72 -12.50 -13.71 19.08
CA LEU A 72 -11.39 -14.61 18.79
C LEU A 72 -10.93 -14.51 17.33
N VAL A 73 -11.86 -14.42 16.38
CA VAL A 73 -11.55 -14.17 14.97
C VAL A 73 -10.85 -12.83 14.79
N TRP A 74 -11.33 -11.78 15.45
CA TRP A 74 -10.72 -10.43 15.37
C TRP A 74 -9.30 -10.36 15.93
N LEU A 75 -9.00 -11.13 16.98
CA LEU A 75 -7.65 -11.26 17.53
C LEU A 75 -6.74 -12.14 16.68
N SER A 76 -7.29 -13.17 16.03
CA SER A 76 -6.55 -14.08 15.16
C SER A 76 -6.07 -13.38 13.87
N ILE A 77 -6.90 -12.50 13.30
CA ILE A 77 -6.57 -11.78 12.06
C ILE A 77 -5.87 -10.46 12.39
N ARG A 78 -4.57 -10.52 12.70
CA ARG A 78 -3.74 -9.30 12.82
C ARG A 78 -3.28 -8.81 11.45
N PRO A 79 -3.54 -7.54 11.08
CA PRO A 79 -2.91 -6.94 9.92
C PRO A 79 -1.39 -7.02 10.08
N LYS A 80 -0.71 -7.65 9.14
CA LYS A 80 0.76 -7.64 9.13
C LYS A 80 1.22 -6.23 8.83
N THR A 81 1.86 -5.58 9.79
CA THR A 81 2.46 -4.26 9.59
C THR A 81 3.62 -4.42 8.61
N ILE A 82 3.50 -3.83 7.43
CA ILE A 82 4.55 -3.82 6.42
C ILE A 82 5.51 -2.69 6.81
N SER A 83 6.71 -3.04 7.24
CA SER A 83 7.76 -2.06 7.56
C SER A 83 8.42 -1.56 6.28
N PRO A 84 8.67 -0.24 6.14
CA PRO A 84 9.41 0.30 5.02
C PRO A 84 10.83 -0.27 5.01
N VAL A 85 11.33 -0.65 3.83
CA VAL A 85 12.66 -1.22 3.66
C VAL A 85 13.59 -0.14 3.13
N VAL A 86 14.66 0.21 3.85
CA VAL A 86 15.66 1.18 3.37
C VAL A 86 16.23 0.69 2.04
N PRO A 87 16.05 1.42 0.92
CA PRO A 87 16.57 1.02 -0.39
C PRO A 87 18.09 0.85 -0.34
N ARG A 88 18.60 -0.25 -0.91
CA ARG A 88 20.03 -0.56 -0.99
C ARG A 88 20.49 -0.22 -2.40
N GLY A 89 21.15 0.92 -2.55
CA GLY A 89 21.64 1.39 -3.84
C GLY A 89 22.40 2.70 -3.71
N VAL A 90 22.62 3.34 -4.85
CA VAL A 90 23.39 4.59 -4.96
C VAL A 90 22.41 5.70 -5.33
N ASP A 91 22.50 6.83 -4.64
CA ASP A 91 21.76 8.02 -5.00
C ASP A 91 22.26 8.54 -6.34
N CYS A 92 21.36 8.62 -7.30
CA CYS A 92 21.65 9.03 -8.67
C CYS A 92 20.78 10.21 -9.06
N LYS A 93 21.37 11.11 -9.85
CA LYS A 93 20.66 12.20 -10.54
C LYS A 93 21.13 12.38 -11.99
N PRO A 94 21.28 11.31 -12.81
CA PRO A 94 21.50 11.48 -14.24
C PRO A 94 20.29 12.16 -14.89
N VAL A 95 20.56 13.31 -15.52
CA VAL A 95 19.61 14.07 -16.34
C VAL A 95 20.15 14.07 -17.77
N ASP A 96 19.27 13.83 -18.73
CA ASP A 96 19.60 13.87 -20.15
C ASP A 96 19.88 15.31 -20.60
N ALA A 97 20.92 15.51 -21.42
CA ALA A 97 21.35 16.84 -21.86
C ALA A 97 20.34 17.52 -22.80
N ASP A 98 19.46 16.75 -23.44
CA ASP A 98 18.43 17.25 -24.36
C ASP A 98 17.15 17.75 -23.64
N VAL A 99 17.12 17.76 -22.30
CA VAL A 99 15.96 18.25 -21.54
C VAL A 99 16.03 19.78 -21.44
N SER A 100 15.00 20.47 -21.95
CA SER A 100 14.88 21.92 -21.79
C SER A 100 14.85 22.32 -20.31
N SER A 101 15.34 23.52 -19.98
CA SER A 101 15.42 24.00 -18.59
C SER A 101 14.05 24.08 -17.90
N SER A 102 12.98 24.33 -18.66
CA SER A 102 11.59 24.27 -18.20
C SER A 102 11.16 22.84 -17.86
N ALA A 103 11.45 21.86 -18.74
CA ALA A 103 11.12 20.47 -18.50
C ALA A 103 11.90 19.90 -17.30
N LEU A 104 13.18 20.26 -17.16
CA LEU A 104 14.01 19.83 -16.03
C LEU A 104 13.43 20.31 -14.69
N ARG A 105 12.97 21.56 -14.60
CA ARG A 105 12.30 22.09 -13.41
C ARG A 105 11.03 21.32 -13.06
N GLU A 106 10.24 20.98 -14.07
CA GLU A 106 8.99 20.22 -13.89
C GLU A 106 9.25 18.78 -13.43
N LEU A 107 10.31 18.17 -13.96
CA LEU A 107 10.76 16.84 -13.58
C LEU A 107 11.32 16.80 -12.14
N LEU A 108 12.11 17.80 -11.73
CA LEU A 108 12.56 17.93 -10.34
C LEU A 108 11.39 18.20 -9.38
N TRP A 109 10.47 19.09 -9.77
CA TRP A 109 9.25 19.34 -9.00
C TRP A 109 8.41 18.07 -8.83
N THR A 110 8.33 17.24 -9.88
CA THR A 110 7.64 15.95 -9.85
C THR A 110 8.29 15.01 -8.83
N TRP A 111 9.62 14.92 -8.84
CA TRP A 111 10.36 14.12 -7.88
C TRP A 111 10.10 14.57 -6.43
N ASP A 112 10.23 15.87 -6.15
CA ASP A 112 9.99 16.41 -4.82
C ASP A 112 8.54 16.19 -4.38
N SER A 113 7.59 16.36 -5.30
CA SER A 113 6.16 16.13 -5.04
C SER A 113 5.86 14.66 -4.75
N LEU A 114 6.46 13.73 -5.49
CA LEU A 114 6.25 12.29 -5.29
C LEU A 114 6.89 11.80 -3.99
N THR A 115 8.10 12.25 -3.67
CA THR A 115 8.79 11.84 -2.43
C THR A 115 8.16 12.45 -1.18
N ALA A 116 7.57 13.64 -1.28
CA ALA A 116 6.83 14.26 -0.18
C ALA A 116 5.45 13.62 0.05
N ALA A 117 4.76 13.23 -1.03
CA ALA A 117 3.38 12.72 -0.96
C ALA A 117 3.29 11.19 -0.83
N THR A 118 4.30 10.43 -1.27
CA THR A 118 4.22 8.97 -1.42
C THR A 118 5.45 8.25 -0.86
N CYS A 119 5.41 6.92 -0.80
CA CYS A 119 6.57 6.08 -0.44
C CYS A 119 7.60 5.92 -1.58
N CYS A 120 7.63 6.83 -2.55
CA CYS A 120 8.56 6.80 -3.68
C CYS A 120 10.00 7.02 -3.21
N LYS A 121 10.93 6.18 -3.69
CA LYS A 121 12.38 6.29 -3.46
C LYS A 121 13.23 6.25 -4.73
N SER A 122 12.62 5.89 -5.86
CA SER A 122 13.28 5.83 -7.17
C SER A 122 12.30 6.27 -8.24
N LEU A 123 12.71 7.17 -9.12
CA LEU A 123 11.91 7.62 -10.25
C LEU A 123 12.76 7.58 -11.52
N VAL A 124 12.22 6.96 -12.56
CA VAL A 124 12.81 6.95 -13.90
C VAL A 124 11.76 7.41 -14.89
N VAL A 125 12.10 8.39 -15.73
CA VAL A 125 11.22 8.92 -16.77
C VAL A 125 11.88 8.65 -18.13
N VAL A 126 11.19 7.90 -18.97
CA VAL A 126 11.60 7.61 -20.34
C VAL A 126 10.59 8.27 -21.28
N TYR A 127 11.06 9.07 -22.23
CA TYR A 127 10.20 9.76 -23.20
C TYR A 127 10.86 9.78 -24.58
N GLY A 128 10.09 9.40 -25.61
CA GLY A 128 10.58 9.40 -26.99
C GLY A 128 11.74 8.43 -27.27
N GLY A 129 11.88 7.38 -26.45
CA GLY A 129 12.96 6.39 -26.60
C GLY A 129 14.26 6.69 -25.87
N ASN A 130 14.35 7.82 -25.18
CA ASN A 130 15.51 8.20 -24.36
C ASN A 130 15.10 8.30 -22.88
N CYS A 131 16.00 7.92 -21.97
CA CYS A 131 15.81 8.20 -20.55
C CYS A 131 16.05 9.70 -20.33
N LYS A 132 15.02 10.44 -19.89
CA LYS A 132 15.13 11.89 -19.67
C LYS A 132 15.60 12.22 -18.26
N LEU A 133 15.21 11.39 -17.30
CA LEU A 133 15.63 11.53 -15.91
C LEU A 133 15.64 10.18 -15.23
N GLN A 134 16.68 9.95 -14.45
CA GLN A 134 16.68 8.95 -13.41
C GLN A 134 17.14 9.62 -12.11
N ILE A 135 16.31 9.56 -11.08
CA ILE A 135 16.52 10.24 -9.79
C ILE A 135 16.13 9.35 -8.62
N GLY A 136 16.88 9.48 -7.52
CA GLY A 136 16.68 8.71 -6.30
C GLY A 136 17.64 7.53 -6.20
N VAL A 137 17.22 6.45 -5.56
CA VAL A 137 18.10 5.30 -5.35
C VAL A 137 18.07 4.39 -6.58
N ALA A 138 19.21 4.19 -7.23
CA ALA A 138 19.37 3.23 -8.32
C ALA A 138 20.17 2.00 -7.87
N ALA A 139 20.09 0.92 -8.64
CA ALA A 139 20.98 -0.21 -8.47
C ALA A 139 22.44 0.24 -8.65
N ALA A 140 23.32 -0.20 -7.74
CA ALA A 140 24.75 -0.03 -7.90
C ALA A 140 25.25 -1.03 -8.98
N SER A 141 26.00 -0.54 -9.97
CA SER A 141 26.67 -1.41 -10.93
C SER A 141 27.75 -2.23 -10.21
N PRO A 142 27.81 -3.55 -10.41
CA PRO A 142 28.83 -4.40 -9.80
C PRO A 142 30.26 -4.10 -10.26
N GLU A 143 30.45 -3.37 -11.36
CA GLU A 143 31.76 -3.07 -11.95
C GLU A 143 32.37 -1.74 -11.45
N ASP A 144 31.56 -0.70 -11.26
CA ASP A 144 32.05 0.66 -10.96
C ASP A 144 31.50 1.25 -9.65
N GLY A 145 30.53 0.60 -9.00
CA GLY A 145 29.84 1.17 -7.82
C GLY A 145 29.00 2.41 -8.12
N ASN A 146 28.94 2.85 -9.39
CA ASN A 146 28.08 3.93 -9.87
C ASN A 146 26.68 3.41 -10.20
N ALA A 147 25.70 4.33 -10.29
CA ALA A 147 24.33 3.98 -10.63
C ALA A 147 24.22 3.34 -12.03
N VAL A 148 23.52 2.20 -12.11
CA VAL A 148 23.20 1.56 -13.40
C VAL A 148 22.33 2.51 -14.22
N ASN A 149 22.86 2.94 -15.36
CA ASN A 149 22.19 3.85 -16.27
C ASN A 149 21.04 3.12 -17.01
N VAL A 150 19.94 3.82 -17.25
CA VAL A 150 18.75 3.24 -17.87
C VAL A 150 18.95 3.15 -19.38
N ASP A 151 19.16 1.94 -19.88
CA ASP A 151 19.06 1.65 -21.31
C ASP A 151 17.58 1.66 -21.73
N ALA A 152 17.11 2.82 -22.18
CA ALA A 152 15.73 3.04 -22.60
C ALA A 152 15.32 2.11 -23.76
N GLN A 153 16.24 1.75 -24.66
CA GLN A 153 15.92 0.87 -25.78
C GLN A 153 15.71 -0.58 -25.33
N LYS A 154 16.55 -1.08 -24.42
CA LYS A 154 16.37 -2.40 -23.84
C LYS A 154 15.10 -2.48 -22.98
N PHE A 155 14.77 -1.41 -22.25
CA PHE A 155 13.54 -1.34 -21.45
C PHE A 155 12.28 -1.33 -22.32
N MET A 156 12.28 -0.59 -23.44
CA MET A 156 11.14 -0.54 -24.36
C MET A 156 10.85 -1.85 -25.08
N GLN A 157 11.86 -2.73 -25.19
CA GLN A 157 11.68 -4.08 -25.74
C GLN A 157 10.98 -5.03 -24.76
N GLY A 158 10.97 -4.69 -23.46
CA GLY A 158 10.38 -5.48 -22.38
C GLY A 158 8.86 -5.66 -22.53
N SER A 159 8.39 -6.80 -22.04
CA SER A 159 6.95 -7.13 -22.06
C SER A 159 6.15 -6.18 -21.17
N LEU A 160 6.77 -5.69 -20.08
CA LEU A 160 6.21 -4.74 -19.14
C LEU A 160 5.85 -3.41 -19.79
N TYR A 161 6.79 -2.87 -20.59
CA TYR A 161 6.63 -1.59 -21.28
C TYR A 161 5.51 -1.68 -22.32
N LYS A 162 5.53 -2.73 -23.15
CA LYS A 162 4.52 -2.93 -24.20
C LYS A 162 3.12 -3.06 -23.60
N SER A 163 2.96 -3.85 -22.55
CA SER A 163 1.66 -4.02 -21.89
C SER A 163 1.16 -2.72 -21.25
N ALA A 164 2.03 -1.93 -20.60
CA ALA A 164 1.67 -0.64 -20.03
C ALA A 164 1.27 0.38 -21.12
N MET A 165 1.98 0.40 -22.25
CA MET A 165 1.67 1.28 -23.38
C MET A 165 0.41 0.88 -24.14
N GLU A 166 0.21 -0.41 -24.44
CA GLU A 166 -0.99 -0.90 -25.11
C GLU A 166 -2.24 -0.67 -24.27
N SER A 167 -2.14 -0.88 -22.97
CA SER A 167 -3.28 -0.67 -22.06
C SER A 167 -3.58 0.81 -21.82
N LYS A 168 -2.62 1.71 -22.06
CA LYS A 168 -2.66 3.14 -21.68
C LYS A 168 -3.09 3.37 -20.24
N LYS A 169 -2.87 2.38 -19.38
CA LYS A 169 -3.29 2.37 -17.98
C LYS A 169 -2.08 2.19 -17.10
N GLN A 170 -2.17 2.77 -15.91
CA GLN A 170 -1.20 2.57 -14.87
C GLN A 170 -1.10 1.08 -14.53
N SER A 171 0.11 0.53 -14.58
CA SER A 171 0.37 -0.84 -14.14
C SER A 171 1.00 -0.81 -12.76
N TYR A 172 0.28 -1.37 -11.78
CA TYR A 172 0.69 -1.40 -10.39
C TYR A 172 1.16 -2.80 -9.97
N LEU A 173 2.45 -2.92 -9.65
CA LEU A 173 3.03 -4.12 -9.08
C LEU A 173 3.20 -3.93 -7.57
N ALA A 174 2.24 -4.47 -6.83
CA ALA A 174 2.18 -4.36 -5.37
C ALA A 174 3.34 -5.05 -4.63
N ASN A 175 3.95 -6.08 -5.23
CA ASN A 175 5.11 -6.77 -4.71
C ASN A 175 6.03 -7.19 -5.86
N LEU A 176 7.10 -6.42 -6.07
CA LEU A 176 8.06 -6.65 -7.15
C LEU A 176 8.84 -7.97 -6.97
N ALA A 177 9.01 -8.46 -5.73
CA ALA A 177 9.72 -9.71 -5.47
C ALA A 177 8.97 -10.94 -6.01
N LEU A 178 7.64 -10.85 -6.16
CA LEU A 178 6.83 -11.94 -6.74
C LEU A 178 6.73 -11.86 -8.26
N TYR A 179 7.26 -10.80 -8.88
CA TYR A 179 7.12 -10.59 -10.31
C TYR A 179 8.28 -11.24 -11.07
N PRO A 180 8.02 -12.24 -11.94
CA PRO A 180 9.08 -13.00 -12.63
C PRO A 180 9.89 -12.15 -13.62
N GLY A 181 9.29 -11.09 -14.20
CA GLY A 181 9.96 -10.16 -15.13
C GLY A 181 10.74 -9.03 -14.44
N ARG A 182 11.07 -9.15 -13.15
CA ARG A 182 11.90 -8.17 -12.44
C ARG A 182 13.27 -7.98 -13.09
N THR A 183 13.77 -8.98 -13.81
CA THR A 183 15.01 -8.93 -14.59
C THR A 183 14.96 -7.88 -15.72
N GLU A 184 13.77 -7.45 -16.15
CA GLU A 184 13.59 -6.35 -17.12
C GLU A 184 13.92 -4.97 -16.52
N LEU A 185 14.12 -4.87 -15.20
CA LEU A 185 14.36 -3.62 -14.46
C LEU A 185 15.71 -3.64 -13.70
N PRO A 186 16.85 -3.81 -14.39
CA PRO A 186 18.16 -3.93 -13.73
C PRO A 186 18.63 -2.62 -13.08
N PHE A 187 18.03 -1.48 -13.44
CA PHE A 187 18.38 -0.15 -12.94
C PHE A 187 17.76 0.17 -11.58
N LEU A 188 16.76 -0.60 -11.13
CA LEU A 188 16.12 -0.40 -9.83
C LEU A 188 16.83 -1.18 -8.71
N PRO A 189 16.89 -0.65 -7.49
CA PRO A 189 17.47 -1.33 -6.33
C PRO A 189 16.90 -2.74 -6.14
N ALA A 190 17.75 -3.68 -5.75
CA ALA A 190 17.37 -5.08 -5.59
C ALA A 190 16.35 -5.32 -4.46
N ASN A 191 16.10 -4.33 -3.62
CA ASN A 191 15.13 -4.38 -2.53
C ASN A 191 13.94 -3.44 -2.71
N THR A 192 13.71 -2.97 -3.95
CA THR A 192 12.48 -2.27 -4.32
C THR A 192 11.28 -3.17 -4.06
N GLN A 193 10.30 -2.69 -3.31
CA GLN A 193 9.17 -3.49 -2.83
C GLN A 193 7.95 -3.37 -3.73
N ALA A 194 7.63 -2.14 -4.16
CA ALA A 194 6.51 -1.85 -5.04
C ALA A 194 6.96 -1.08 -6.27
N LEU A 195 6.27 -1.26 -7.39
CA LEU A 195 6.54 -0.57 -8.63
C LEU A 195 5.24 -0.06 -9.24
N ILE A 196 5.26 1.18 -9.73
CA ILE A 196 4.23 1.73 -10.58
C ILE A 196 4.87 2.07 -11.93
N LEU A 197 4.19 1.65 -13.00
CA LEU A 197 4.47 2.07 -14.35
C LEU A 197 3.32 2.95 -14.80
N GLN A 198 3.62 4.22 -15.02
CA GLN A 198 2.65 5.22 -15.41
C GLN A 198 2.97 5.68 -16.84
N PRO A 199 2.13 5.37 -17.83
CA PRO A 199 2.23 5.97 -19.15
C PRO A 199 2.10 7.51 -19.07
N ILE A 200 2.91 8.21 -19.85
CA ILE A 200 2.92 9.65 -20.06
C ILE A 200 2.57 9.88 -21.53
N GLY A 201 1.32 10.23 -21.79
CA GLY A 201 0.79 10.35 -23.16
C GLY A 201 0.98 9.07 -23.99
N ASP A 202 1.32 9.24 -25.26
CA ASP A 202 1.54 8.14 -26.21
C ASP A 202 3.02 7.75 -26.36
N LYS A 203 3.95 8.54 -25.82
CA LYS A 203 5.38 8.47 -26.15
C LYS A 203 6.31 8.32 -24.95
N GLY A 204 5.79 8.30 -23.73
CA GLY A 204 6.62 8.20 -22.53
C GLY A 204 6.05 7.35 -21.42
N ILE A 205 6.91 6.95 -20.50
CA ILE A 205 6.56 6.15 -19.34
C ILE A 205 7.39 6.61 -18.14
N ALA A 206 6.72 6.76 -17.00
CA ALA A 206 7.35 6.91 -15.70
C ALA A 206 7.36 5.57 -14.97
N VAL A 207 8.52 5.21 -14.44
CA VAL A 207 8.74 4.05 -13.59
C VAL A 207 9.04 4.56 -12.18
N ILE A 208 8.19 4.18 -11.23
CA ILE A 208 8.22 4.69 -9.86
C ILE A 208 8.42 3.50 -8.91
N GLY A 209 9.55 3.49 -8.20
CA GLY A 209 9.92 2.48 -7.21
C GLY A 209 9.59 2.93 -5.79
N GLY A 210 8.92 2.06 -5.04
CA GLY A 210 8.57 2.25 -3.63
C GLY A 210 9.32 1.30 -2.69
N ASP A 211 9.56 1.76 -1.46
CA ASP A 211 10.25 1.01 -0.40
C ASP A 211 9.33 0.10 0.44
N THR A 212 8.03 0.16 0.19
CA THR A 212 7.01 -0.52 0.99
C THR A 212 6.12 -1.39 0.10
N ILE A 213 5.94 -2.67 0.47
CA ILE A 213 5.02 -3.59 -0.22
C ILE A 213 3.60 -3.04 -0.09
N ARG A 214 2.83 -3.01 -1.18
CA ARG A 214 1.47 -2.42 -1.18
C ARG A 214 1.44 -0.96 -0.67
N GLY A 215 2.55 -0.22 -0.80
CA GLY A 215 2.68 1.12 -0.23
C GLY A 215 1.91 2.23 -0.95
N PHE A 216 1.54 2.02 -2.21
CA PHE A 216 0.82 3.01 -3.00
C PHE A 216 -0.70 2.82 -2.87
N THR A 217 -1.35 3.82 -2.28
CA THR A 217 -2.81 3.87 -2.14
C THR A 217 -3.48 4.28 -3.45
N ASN A 218 -4.81 4.19 -3.51
CA ASN A 218 -5.58 4.67 -4.66
C ASN A 218 -5.42 6.19 -4.88
N LEU A 219 -5.24 6.96 -3.80
CA LEU A 219 -4.99 8.40 -3.89
C LEU A 219 -3.60 8.66 -4.48
N ASP A 220 -2.59 7.89 -4.08
CA ASP A 220 -1.23 8.01 -4.63
C ASP A 220 -1.21 7.64 -6.11
N GLN A 221 -1.95 6.60 -6.51
CA GLN A 221 -2.09 6.21 -7.91
C GLN A 221 -2.76 7.32 -8.74
N ALA A 222 -3.85 7.89 -8.25
CA ALA A 222 -4.51 9.03 -8.91
C ALA A 222 -3.60 10.26 -8.99
N TRP A 223 -2.85 10.55 -7.93
CA TRP A 223 -1.88 11.64 -7.88
C TRP A 223 -0.76 11.46 -8.92
N ILE A 224 -0.21 10.25 -9.02
CA ILE A 224 0.79 9.87 -10.04
C ILE A 224 0.23 10.05 -11.45
N GLY A 225 -1.03 9.66 -11.69
CA GLY A 225 -1.72 9.87 -12.96
C GLY A 225 -1.79 11.35 -13.34
N MET A 226 -2.23 12.21 -12.41
CA MET A 226 -2.32 13.66 -12.65
C MET A 226 -0.95 14.31 -12.92
N ILE A 227 0.09 13.86 -12.22
CA ILE A 227 1.46 14.29 -12.49
C ILE A 227 1.90 13.87 -13.90
N ALA A 228 1.59 12.65 -14.33
CA ALA A 228 1.93 12.18 -15.67
C ALA A 228 1.24 13.00 -16.76
N ASP A 229 -0.03 13.38 -16.58
CA ASP A 229 -0.74 14.25 -17.53
C ASP A 229 -0.07 15.64 -17.62
N LYS A 230 0.38 16.19 -16.48
CA LYS A 230 1.13 17.46 -16.44
C LYS A 230 2.50 17.36 -17.11
N LEU A 231 3.20 16.24 -16.90
CA LEU A 231 4.47 15.97 -17.54
C LEU A 231 4.31 15.82 -19.06
N ASP A 232 3.25 15.15 -19.52
CA ASP A 232 2.96 15.01 -20.95
C ASP A 232 2.74 16.38 -21.61
N ALA A 233 1.97 17.27 -20.97
CA ALA A 233 1.76 18.63 -21.47
C ALA A 233 3.06 19.48 -21.51
N THR A 234 4.06 19.13 -20.70
CA THR A 234 5.36 19.83 -20.65
C THR A 234 6.33 19.25 -21.68
N LEU A 235 6.42 17.93 -21.75
CA LEU A 235 7.32 17.19 -22.64
C LEU A 235 6.85 17.21 -24.10
N SER A 236 5.55 17.38 -24.35
CA SER A 236 5.00 17.58 -25.71
C SER A 236 5.30 18.98 -26.29
N LYS A 237 5.61 19.96 -25.43
CA LYS A 237 5.93 21.34 -25.83
C LYS A 237 7.43 21.61 -25.93
N SER A 238 8.25 20.68 -25.46
CA SER A 238 9.71 20.76 -25.50
C SER A 238 10.26 20.06 -26.73
#